data_AF-A0AB73KUW8-F1
#
_entry.id   AF-A0AB73KUW8-F1
#
_cell.length_a   1.000
_cell.length_b   1.000
_cell.length_c   1.000
_cell.angle_alpha   90.00
_cell.angle_beta   90.00
_cell.angle_gamma   90.00
#
_symmetry.space_group_name_H-M   'P 1'
#
loop_
_entity.id
_entity.type
_entity.pdbx_description
1 polymer ?
#
loop_
_entity_poly.entity_id
_entity_poly.type
_entity_poly.pdbx_seq_one_letter_code
_entity_poly.pdbx_strand_id
1 'polypeptide(L)'
;MGLHRPTLPHRDGTQDFLAINSTANAMYFYPGNGADGFASARTTVGPGWGTFRLIPIEYNGDGKLDVLAINPADEHLYFYPGDGTGNFGSCTDRGGGWG
;
A
#
# COMPACT_ATOMS: atom_id res chain seq x y z
N MET A 1 6.13 26.05 8.46
CA MET A 1 6.93 24.83 8.68
C MET A 1 5.92 23.67 8.76
N GLY A 2 5.64 23.02 7.63
CA GLY A 2 4.56 22.04 7.53
C GLY A 2 5.02 20.69 8.02
N LEU A 3 4.30 20.10 8.98
CA LEU A 3 4.57 18.76 9.49
C LEU A 3 4.28 17.75 8.38
N HIS A 4 5.33 17.23 7.75
CA HIS A 4 5.22 16.01 6.95
C HIS A 4 4.93 14.87 7.94
N ARG A 5 3.73 14.30 7.89
CA ARG A 5 3.37 13.15 8.74
C ARG A 5 4.11 11.94 8.16
N PRO A 6 5.14 11.38 8.82
CA PRO A 6 5.82 10.21 8.32
C PRO A 6 4.87 9.02 8.47
N THR A 7 4.57 8.34 7.37
CA THR A 7 4.03 6.98 7.46
C THR A 7 5.11 6.11 8.09
N LEU A 8 4.71 5.26 9.04
CA LEU A 8 5.58 4.59 10.00
C LEU A 8 6.79 3.89 9.36
N PRO A 9 7.97 3.90 10.01
CA PRO A 9 9.14 3.13 9.53
C PRO A 9 8.80 1.65 9.49
N HIS A 10 9.00 1.00 8.34
CA HIS A 10 8.97 -0.46 8.26
C HIS A 10 10.12 -1.04 9.10
N ARG A 11 9.93 -2.25 9.63
CA ARG A 11 10.95 -2.88 10.47
C ARG A 11 12.23 -3.26 9.71
N ASP A 12 12.22 -3.21 8.39
CA ASP A 12 13.42 -3.37 7.55
C ASP A 12 14.30 -2.10 7.48
N GLY A 13 13.85 -0.99 8.09
CA GLY A 13 14.59 0.27 8.11
C GLY A 13 14.44 1.10 6.84
N THR A 14 13.53 0.72 5.94
CA THR A 14 13.26 1.45 4.70
C THR A 14 11.82 1.99 4.67
N GLN A 15 11.62 3.11 3.99
CA GLN A 15 10.28 3.64 3.76
C GLN A 15 9.89 3.37 2.31
N ASP A 16 9.00 2.40 2.13
CA ASP A 16 8.40 2.08 0.85
C ASP A 16 7.21 3.00 0.52
N PHE A 17 6.91 3.13 -0.77
CA PHE A 17 5.77 3.91 -1.25
C PHE A 17 4.90 3.12 -2.23
N LEU A 18 3.61 3.39 -2.20
CA LEU A 18 2.63 2.90 -3.15
C LEU A 18 1.98 4.07 -3.89
N ALA A 19 1.68 3.89 -5.17
CA ALA A 19 0.94 4.86 -5.95
C ALA A 19 -0.15 4.19 -6.78
N ILE A 20 -1.31 4.83 -6.85
CA ILE A 20 -2.39 4.47 -7.75
C ILE A 20 -2.28 5.27 -9.04
N ASN A 21 -2.41 4.58 -10.18
CA ASN A 21 -2.63 5.17 -11.47
C ASN A 21 -4.05 4.80 -11.93
N SER A 22 -4.98 5.74 -11.81
CA SER A 22 -6.38 5.54 -12.17
C SER A 22 -6.57 5.33 -13.68
N THR A 23 -5.81 6.04 -14.53
CA THR A 23 -5.87 5.89 -15.98
C THR A 23 -5.39 4.51 -16.44
N ALA A 24 -4.32 4.00 -15.82
CA ALA A 24 -3.81 2.65 -16.10
C ALA A 24 -4.56 1.55 -15.32
N ASN A 25 -5.49 1.94 -14.44
CA ASN A 25 -6.15 1.07 -13.47
C ASN A 25 -5.16 0.15 -12.72
N ALA A 26 -4.06 0.71 -12.22
CA ALA A 26 -2.96 -0.07 -11.67
C ALA A 26 -2.37 0.53 -10.39
N MET A 27 -1.72 -0.32 -9.60
CA MET A 27 -0.89 0.09 -8.46
C MET A 27 0.59 -0.11 -8.79
N TYR A 28 1.41 0.85 -8.37
CA TYR A 28 2.87 0.77 -8.44
C TYR A 28 3.48 0.71 -7.03
N PHE A 29 4.56 -0.06 -6.91
CA PHE A 29 5.37 -0.15 -5.70
C PHE A 29 6.73 0.48 -5.94
N TYR A 30 7.17 1.30 -4.98
CA TYR A 30 8.44 2.00 -4.99
C TYR A 30 9.23 1.56 -3.75
N PRO A 31 10.23 0.70 -3.93
CA PRO A 31 11.03 0.23 -2.80
C PRO A 31 11.90 1.37 -2.28
N GLY A 32 11.86 1.61 -0.97
CA GLY A 32 12.68 2.59 -0.27
C GLY A 32 14.11 2.11 -0.10
N ASN A 33 15.06 3.04 -0.01
CA ASN A 33 16.46 2.74 0.28
C ASN A 33 16.88 3.05 1.74
N GLY A 34 15.93 3.50 2.58
CA GLY A 34 16.22 3.91 3.97
C GLY A 34 16.99 5.23 4.13
N ALA A 35 17.19 5.97 3.04
CA ALA A 35 17.92 7.24 2.97
C ALA A 35 17.17 8.27 2.10
N ASP A 36 15.85 8.40 2.32
CA ASP A 36 14.95 9.31 1.60
C ASP A 36 15.00 9.18 0.07
N GLY A 37 15.25 7.97 -0.44
CA GLY A 37 15.25 7.66 -1.87
C GLY A 37 14.70 6.27 -2.18
N PHE A 38 14.73 5.90 -3.46
CA PHE A 38 14.27 4.60 -3.93
C PHE A 38 15.44 3.65 -4.18
N ALA A 39 15.30 2.39 -3.77
CA ALA A 39 16.31 1.36 -3.95
C ALA A 39 16.39 0.86 -5.41
N SER A 40 15.30 0.96 -6.16
CA SER A 40 15.25 0.56 -7.57
C SER A 40 14.11 1.27 -8.32
N ALA A 41 13.97 0.96 -9.61
CA ALA A 41 12.81 1.40 -10.36
C ALA A 41 11.53 0.80 -9.79
N ARG A 42 10.43 1.57 -9.86
CA ARG A 42 9.12 1.08 -9.43
C ARG A 42 8.74 -0.22 -10.14
N THR A 43 8.01 -1.08 -9.44
CA THR A 43 7.36 -2.25 -10.03
C THR A 43 5.85 -2.02 -10.16
N THR A 44 5.21 -2.78 -11.05
CA THR A 44 3.75 -2.80 -11.15
C THR A 44 3.24 -3.97 -10.31
N VAL A 45 2.40 -3.65 -9.32
CA VAL A 45 1.76 -4.66 -8.47
C VAL A 45 0.70 -5.42 -9.25
N GLY A 46 -0.10 -4.71 -10.04
CA GLY A 46 -1.12 -5.30 -10.90
C GLY A 46 -2.24 -4.33 -11.27
N PRO A 47 -3.21 -4.80 -12.08
CA PRO A 47 -4.40 -4.04 -12.45
C PRO A 47 -5.47 -4.09 -11.34
N GLY A 48 -6.55 -3.32 -11.50
CA GLY A 48 -7.76 -3.38 -10.65
C GLY A 48 -7.74 -2.44 -9.44
N TRP A 49 -6.67 -1.67 -9.27
CA TRP A 49 -6.48 -0.80 -8.10
C TRP A 49 -6.91 0.65 -8.33
N GLY A 50 -7.26 1.02 -9.57
CA GLY A 50 -7.41 2.41 -10.01
C GLY A 50 -8.45 3.25 -9.27
N THR A 51 -9.41 2.59 -8.62
CA THR A 51 -10.51 3.23 -7.86
C THR A 51 -10.33 3.12 -6.35
N PHE A 52 -9.41 2.31 -5.86
CA PHE A 52 -9.28 2.05 -4.43
C PHE A 52 -8.69 3.26 -3.70
N ARG A 53 -9.17 3.49 -2.46
CA ARG A 53 -8.50 4.36 -1.50
C ARG A 53 -7.59 3.51 -0.63
N LEU A 54 -6.28 3.74 -0.72
CA LEU A 54 -5.27 2.92 -0.04
C LEU A 54 -4.83 3.53 1.28
N ILE A 55 -4.62 2.67 2.26
CA ILE A 55 -3.99 2.97 3.55
C ILE A 55 -2.81 1.99 3.69
N PRO A 56 -1.60 2.38 3.27
CA PRO A 56 -0.38 1.59 3.44
C PRO A 56 0.01 1.56 4.92
N ILE A 57 0.15 0.38 5.52
CA ILE A 57 0.43 0.22 6.96
C ILE A 57 0.97 -1.19 7.24
N GLU A 58 1.72 -1.34 8.32
CA GLU A 58 2.02 -2.66 8.91
C GLU A 58 0.81 -3.07 9.78
N TYR A 59 -0.04 -3.99 9.29
CA TYR A 59 -1.33 -4.30 9.93
C TYR A 59 -1.30 -5.63 10.68
N ASN A 60 -0.58 -6.64 10.18
CA ASN A 60 -0.64 -8.01 10.71
C ASN A 60 0.48 -8.36 11.71
N GLY A 61 1.44 -7.48 11.95
CA GLY A 61 2.56 -7.68 12.87
C GLY A 61 3.77 -8.41 12.28
N ASP A 62 3.80 -8.70 10.98
CA ASP A 62 4.90 -9.41 10.31
C ASP A 62 6.07 -8.50 9.87
N GLY A 63 5.90 -7.19 10.03
CA GLY A 63 6.94 -6.20 9.74
C GLY A 63 7.08 -5.82 8.27
N LYS A 64 6.17 -6.25 7.40
CA LYS A 64 6.13 -5.93 5.96
C LYS A 64 5.05 -4.89 5.66
N LEU A 65 5.16 -4.22 4.52
CA LEU A 65 4.15 -3.26 4.09
C LEU A 65 2.87 -3.98 3.67
N ASP A 66 1.82 -3.88 4.49
CA ASP A 66 0.47 -4.29 4.11
C ASP A 66 -0.32 -3.13 3.50
N VAL A 67 -1.50 -3.46 2.95
CA VAL A 67 -2.47 -2.48 2.48
C VAL A 67 -3.84 -2.76 3.07
N LEU A 68 -4.41 -1.73 3.69
CA LEU A 68 -5.84 -1.61 3.90
C LEU A 68 -6.41 -0.83 2.70
N ALA A 69 -7.36 -1.41 1.97
CA ALA A 69 -7.91 -0.82 0.75
C ALA A 69 -9.44 -0.69 0.87
N ILE A 70 -9.95 0.53 0.70
CA ILE A 70 -11.38 0.77 0.63
C ILE A 70 -11.79 0.68 -0.83
N ASN A 71 -12.74 -0.21 -1.12
CA ASN A 71 -13.36 -0.32 -2.43
C ASN A 71 -14.60 0.59 -2.49
N PRO A 72 -14.61 1.66 -3.31
CA PRO A 72 -15.78 2.53 -3.38
C PRO A 72 -17.01 1.88 -4.03
N ALA A 73 -16.85 0.73 -4.71
CA ALA A 73 -17.96 0.07 -5.40
C ALA A 73 -18.91 -0.68 -4.45
N ASP A 74 -18.38 -1.23 -3.36
CA ASP A 74 -19.14 -1.95 -2.33
C ASP A 74 -19.06 -1.26 -0.96
N GLU A 75 -18.24 -0.21 -0.82
CA GLU A 75 -17.99 0.52 0.44
C GLU A 75 -17.37 -0.35 1.55
N HIS A 76 -16.70 -1.44 1.18
CA HIS A 76 -16.01 -2.32 2.10
C HIS A 76 -14.53 -1.95 2.26
N LEU A 77 -14.00 -2.24 3.44
CA LEU A 77 -12.57 -2.23 3.72
C LEU A 77 -12.02 -3.64 3.56
N TYR A 78 -10.97 -3.78 2.75
CA TYR A 78 -10.27 -5.03 2.54
C TYR A 78 -8.84 -4.93 3.08
N PHE A 79 -8.36 -6.02 3.69
CA PHE A 79 -6.97 -6.17 4.08
C PHE A 79 -6.22 -7.03 3.06
N TYR A 80 -5.07 -6.54 2.61
CA TYR A 80 -4.15 -7.23 1.71
C TYR A 80 -2.79 -7.41 2.42
N PRO A 81 -2.41 -8.63 2.80
CA PRO A 81 -1.11 -8.88 3.42
C PRO A 81 0.01 -8.69 2.40
N GLY A 82 1.05 -7.94 2.74
CA GLY A 82 2.21 -7.73 1.88
C GLY A 82 3.30 -8.78 2.05
N ASP A 83 4.12 -8.96 1.03
CA ASP A 83 5.30 -9.81 1.12
C ASP A 83 6.62 -9.04 1.36
N GLY A 84 6.56 -7.70 1.35
CA GLY A 84 7.71 -6.80 1.50
C GLY A 84 8.47 -6.53 0.19
N THR A 85 8.00 -7.07 -0.94
CA THR A 85 8.65 -6.92 -2.25
C THR A 85 7.73 -6.31 -3.31
N GLY A 86 6.61 -5.75 -2.85
CA GLY A 86 5.59 -5.15 -3.71
C GLY A 86 4.53 -6.14 -4.21
N ASN A 87 4.45 -7.35 -3.66
CA ASN A 87 3.32 -8.25 -3.91
C ASN A 87 2.42 -8.35 -2.68
N PHE A 88 1.14 -8.64 -2.95
CA PHE A 88 0.12 -8.79 -1.92
C PHE A 88 -0.57 -10.15 -2.04
N GLY A 89 -0.83 -10.78 -0.91
CA GLY A 89 -1.60 -12.00 -0.80
C GLY A 89 -3.09 -11.77 -0.99
N SER A 90 -3.86 -12.86 -0.82
CA SER A 90 -5.32 -12.82 -0.92
C SER A 90 -5.93 -11.86 0.09
N CYS A 91 -6.89 -11.05 -0.38
CA CYS A 91 -7.56 -10.11 0.49
C CYS A 91 -8.52 -10.78 1.47
N THR A 92 -8.73 -10.14 2.62
CA THR A 92 -9.79 -10.49 3.57
C THR A 92 -10.68 -9.29 3.80
N ASP A 93 -12.00 -9.49 3.72
CA ASP A 93 -13.00 -8.46 4.01
C ASP A 93 -12.99 -8.10 5.51
N ARG A 94 -13.03 -6.80 5.80
CA ARG A 94 -13.09 -6.22 7.15
C ARG A 94 -14.44 -5.55 7.43
N GLY A 95 -15.36 -5.60 6.48
CA GLY A 95 -16.74 -5.11 6.59
C GLY A 95 -17.01 -3.82 5.83
N GLY A 96 -18.30 -3.53 5.68
CA GLY A 96 -18.82 -2.33 5.02
C GLY A 96 -18.86 -1.08 5.92
N GLY A 97 -19.32 0.03 5.34
CA GLY A 97 -19.48 1.32 6.03
C GLY A 97 -18.29 2.27 5.88
N TRP A 98 -17.44 2.05 4.89
CA TRP A 98 -16.24 2.85 4.60
C TRP A 98 -16.41 3.81 3.41
N GLY A 99 -17.65 4.05 2.96
CA GLY A 99 -18.04 4.95 1.85
C GLY A 99 -17.65 6.41 2.06
#